data_AF-C0JD89-F1
#
_entry.id   AF-C0JD89-F1
#
_cell.length_a   1.000
_cell.length_b   1.000
_cell.length_c   1.000
_cell.angle_alpha   90.00
_cell.angle_beta   90.00
_cell.angle_gamma   90.00
#
_symmetry.space_group_name_H-M   'P 1'
#
loop_
_entity.id
_entity.type
_entity.pdbx_description
1 polymer ?
#
loop_
_entity_poly.entity_id
_entity_poly.type
_entity_poly.pdbx_seq_one_letter_code
_entity_poly.pdbx_strand_id
1 'polypeptide(L)'
;AEADGRVVWQTNTANKGVVGIKILENGNMVIYDSNGKFVWQSFDSPTDTLLVGQSLKLNGRNKLVSRLSPSVNKNGPYSLVMEAKKLVLYYTTNKTPKPIAYYEYEFFTKITQLQSMTFQAVEDSDTTWGLHMEGVDSGSKFNVSTFLSR
;
A
#
# COMPACT_ATOMS: atom_id res chain seq x y z
N ALA A 1 23.55 7.75 4.37
CA ALA A 1 24.57 8.05 3.35
C ALA A 1 25.50 6.85 3.25
N GLU A 2 26.15 6.65 2.10
CA GLU A 2 27.33 5.77 2.04
C GLU A 2 28.46 6.34 2.92
N ALA A 3 29.50 5.54 3.15
CA ALA A 3 30.68 5.99 3.92
C ALA A 3 31.37 7.23 3.31
N ASP A 4 31.18 7.49 2.01
CA ASP A 4 31.68 8.66 1.28
C ASP A 4 30.77 9.91 1.39
N GLY A 5 29.69 9.85 2.17
CA GLY A 5 28.72 10.93 2.31
C GLY A 5 27.66 11.01 1.20
N ARG A 6 27.69 10.11 0.21
CA ARG A 6 26.69 10.08 -0.86
C ARG A 6 25.31 9.75 -0.32
N VAL A 7 24.33 10.57 -0.67
CA VAL A 7 22.91 10.31 -0.37
C VAL A 7 22.42 9.19 -1.27
N VAL A 8 22.06 8.04 -0.67
CA VAL A 8 21.50 6.87 -1.38
C VAL A 8 19.99 6.83 -1.38
N TRP A 9 19.35 7.54 -0.45
CA TRP A 9 17.92 7.67 -0.34
C TRP A 9 17.56 8.90 0.49
N GLN A 10 16.42 9.51 0.19
CA GLN A 10 15.85 10.63 0.94
C GLN A 10 14.33 10.70 0.73
N THR A 11 13.61 11.30 1.68
CA THR A 11 12.15 11.52 1.60
C THR A 11 11.75 12.74 0.78
N ASN A 12 12.71 13.55 0.32
CA ASN A 12 12.49 14.81 -0.39
C ASN A 12 11.57 15.78 0.40
N THR A 13 11.85 15.95 1.69
CA THR A 13 11.08 16.80 2.61
C THR A 13 11.79 18.10 3.02
N ALA A 14 12.94 18.40 2.40
CA ALA A 14 13.63 19.66 2.59
C ALA A 14 12.70 20.86 2.36
N ASN A 15 12.82 21.89 3.21
CA ASN A 15 12.02 23.12 3.16
C ASN A 15 10.49 22.93 3.31
N LYS A 16 10.02 21.78 3.82
CA LYS A 16 8.59 21.52 4.07
C LYS A 16 8.16 21.73 5.53
N GLY A 17 8.94 22.48 6.32
CA GLY A 17 8.61 22.77 7.73
C GLY A 17 8.64 21.55 8.65
N VAL A 18 9.43 20.52 8.32
CA VAL A 18 9.58 19.31 9.12
C VAL A 18 10.18 19.65 10.48
N VAL A 19 9.55 19.16 11.55
CA VAL A 19 10.04 19.32 12.92
C VAL A 19 10.40 18.01 13.60
N GLY A 20 9.98 16.87 13.04
CA GLY A 20 10.26 15.57 13.65
C GLY A 20 9.85 14.37 12.81
N ILE A 21 10.21 13.21 13.35
CA ILE A 21 9.88 11.88 12.84
C ILE A 21 9.37 11.02 14.00
N LYS A 22 8.38 10.17 13.75
CA LYS A 22 7.93 9.15 14.72
C LYS A 22 7.43 7.90 14.01
N ILE A 23 7.43 6.78 14.72
CA ILE A 23 6.78 5.54 14.30
C ILE A 23 5.49 5.43 15.11
N LEU A 24 4.36 5.29 14.42
CA LEU A 24 3.05 5.08 15.03
C LEU A 24 2.90 3.62 15.46
N GLU A 25 1.93 3.33 16.33
CA GLU A 25 1.66 1.97 16.84
C GLU A 25 1.36 0.96 15.73
N ASN A 26 0.77 1.41 14.62
CA ASN A 26 0.51 0.57 13.45
C ASN A 26 1.73 0.37 12.54
N GLY A 27 2.91 0.85 12.93
CA GLY A 27 4.16 0.74 12.17
C GLY A 27 4.33 1.80 11.09
N ASN A 28 3.39 2.74 10.93
CA ASN A 28 3.56 3.85 9.99
C ASN A 28 4.64 4.82 10.51
N MET A 29 5.73 4.95 9.75
CA MET A 29 6.76 5.95 10.03
C MET A 29 6.36 7.26 9.37
N VAL A 30 6.20 8.32 10.16
CA VAL A 30 5.72 9.61 9.69
C VAL A 30 6.73 10.70 9.98
N ILE A 31 6.91 11.59 9.01
CA ILE A 31 7.62 12.86 9.15
C ILE A 31 6.55 13.96 9.21
N TYR A 32 6.61 14.83 10.21
CA TYR A 32 5.54 15.79 10.50
C TYR A 32 6.04 17.22 10.67
N ASP A 33 5.14 18.18 10.43
CA ASP A 33 5.38 19.62 10.62
C ASP A 33 4.98 20.10 12.03
N SER A 34 5.19 21.38 12.32
CA SER A 34 4.86 21.98 13.63
C SER A 34 3.37 21.90 14.00
N ASN A 35 2.48 21.69 13.03
CA ASN A 35 1.04 21.52 13.24
C ASN A 35 0.67 20.04 13.44
N GLY A 36 1.65 19.14 13.45
CA GLY A 36 1.45 17.69 13.54
C GLY A 36 0.96 17.06 12.23
N LYS A 37 0.91 17.81 11.13
CA LYS A 37 0.48 17.28 9.82
C LYS A 37 1.59 16.41 9.25
N PHE A 38 1.20 15.28 8.67
CA PHE A 38 2.15 14.40 7.99
C PHE A 38 2.61 15.03 6.67
N VAL A 39 3.91 15.25 6.58
CA VAL A 39 4.61 15.74 5.39
C VAL A 39 5.05 14.56 4.51
N TRP A 40 5.36 13.42 5.13
CA TRP A 40 5.68 12.15 4.49
C TRP A 40 5.27 11.00 5.41
N GLN A 41 4.91 9.85 4.83
CA GLN A 41 4.60 8.63 5.57
C GLN A 41 5.06 7.38 4.81
N SER A 42 5.55 6.37 5.53
CA SER A 42 6.04 5.12 4.92
C SER A 42 4.92 4.32 4.27
N PHE A 43 3.68 4.46 4.75
CA PHE A 43 2.53 3.77 4.19
C PHE A 43 2.23 4.14 2.73
N ASP A 44 2.69 5.31 2.27
CA ASP A 44 2.60 5.74 0.87
C ASP A 44 3.69 5.13 -0.03
N SER A 45 4.63 4.37 0.53
CA SER A 45 5.73 3.71 -0.20
C SER A 45 5.97 2.29 0.36
N PRO A 46 4.99 1.38 0.22
CA PRO A 46 5.13 0.00 0.67
C PRO A 46 6.24 -0.77 -0.06
N THR A 47 6.68 -1.86 0.57
CA THR A 47 7.58 -2.85 -0.02
C THR A 47 6.79 -4.07 -0.52
N ASP A 48 6.98 -5.25 0.07
CA ASP A 48 6.32 -6.51 -0.25
C ASP A 48 5.18 -6.85 0.73
N THR A 49 4.96 -6.01 1.74
CA THR A 49 4.05 -6.27 2.85
C THR A 49 3.04 -5.12 3.01
N LEU A 50 1.78 -5.46 3.27
CA LEU A 50 0.71 -4.51 3.62
C LEU A 50 0.40 -4.64 5.12
N LEU A 51 0.46 -3.54 5.85
CA LEU A 51 0.18 -3.50 7.29
C LEU A 51 -1.28 -3.09 7.59
N VAL A 52 -1.72 -3.38 8.81
CA VAL A 52 -3.04 -2.93 9.30
C VAL A 52 -3.08 -1.40 9.31
N GLY A 53 -4.18 -0.83 8.80
CA GLY A 53 -4.37 0.59 8.56
C GLY A 53 -3.69 1.13 7.30
N GLN A 54 -2.93 0.32 6.56
CA GLN A 54 -2.33 0.72 5.29
C GLN A 54 -3.31 0.54 4.14
N SER A 55 -3.29 1.48 3.19
CA SER A 55 -4.14 1.43 2.01
C SER A 55 -3.36 1.26 0.72
N LEU A 56 -3.85 0.43 -0.19
CA LEU A 56 -3.50 0.52 -1.61
C LEU A 56 -4.34 1.61 -2.27
N LYS A 57 -3.73 2.34 -3.21
CA LYS A 57 -4.30 3.49 -3.90
C LYS A 57 -4.36 3.22 -5.40
N LEU A 58 -5.32 3.89 -6.03
CA LEU A 58 -5.65 3.70 -7.42
C LEU A 58 -4.45 3.88 -8.37
N ASN A 59 -4.45 3.10 -9.45
CA ASN A 59 -3.50 3.14 -10.57
C ASN A 59 -2.05 2.95 -10.12
N GLY A 60 -1.83 2.15 -9.07
CA GLY A 60 -0.50 1.82 -8.58
C GLY A 60 0.28 3.01 -8.00
N ARG A 61 -0.42 4.07 -7.55
CA ARG A 61 0.19 5.19 -6.82
C ARG A 61 1.04 4.68 -5.65
N ASN A 62 0.58 3.60 -5.03
CA ASN A 62 1.40 2.67 -4.28
C ASN A 62 1.04 1.23 -4.68
N LYS A 63 2.00 0.32 -4.57
CA LYS A 63 1.85 -1.09 -4.94
C LYS A 63 2.78 -1.94 -4.10
N LEU A 64 2.41 -3.19 -3.86
CA LEU A 64 3.35 -4.14 -3.28
C LEU A 64 4.25 -4.67 -4.39
N VAL A 65 5.54 -4.82 -4.13
CA VAL A 65 6.49 -5.47 -5.02
C VAL A 65 7.17 -6.57 -4.24
N SER A 66 7.12 -7.80 -4.76
CA SER A 66 7.73 -8.94 -4.09
C SER A 66 9.23 -8.71 -3.91
N ARG A 67 9.84 -9.39 -2.94
CA ARG A 67 11.29 -9.57 -2.93
C ARG A 67 11.73 -10.48 -4.07
N LEU A 68 12.98 -10.34 -4.49
CA LEU A 68 13.61 -11.19 -5.49
C LEU A 68 13.79 -12.62 -4.97
N SER A 69 14.16 -12.76 -3.70
CA SER A 69 14.24 -14.03 -2.99
C SER A 69 14.21 -13.79 -1.46
N PRO A 70 14.08 -14.84 -0.63
CA PRO A 70 14.12 -14.69 0.82
C PRO A 70 15.41 -14.05 1.35
N SER A 71 16.54 -14.26 0.66
CA SER A 71 17.86 -13.76 1.04
C SER A 71 18.28 -12.48 0.32
N VAL A 72 17.60 -12.08 -0.76
CA VAL A 72 17.95 -10.91 -1.56
C VAL A 72 16.86 -9.86 -1.48
N ASN A 73 17.12 -8.79 -0.73
CA ASN A 73 16.23 -7.64 -0.58
C ASN A 73 16.31 -6.68 -1.78
N LYS A 74 15.91 -7.17 -2.95
CA LYS A 74 15.71 -6.39 -4.18
C LYS A 74 14.31 -6.63 -4.71
N ASN A 75 13.80 -5.71 -5.52
CA ASN A 75 12.52 -5.90 -6.20
C ASN A 75 12.55 -7.17 -7.07
N GLY A 76 11.58 -8.04 -6.83
CA GLY A 76 11.30 -9.24 -7.60
C GLY A 76 10.32 -8.98 -8.74
N PRO A 77 9.87 -10.05 -9.43
CA PRO A 77 9.08 -9.90 -10.65
C PRO A 77 7.59 -9.69 -10.39
N TYR A 78 7.09 -9.93 -9.18
CA TYR A 78 5.66 -9.83 -8.88
C TYR A 78 5.30 -8.48 -8.27
N SER A 79 4.16 -7.92 -8.65
CA SER A 79 3.61 -6.75 -7.99
C SER A 79 2.10 -6.80 -7.85
N LEU A 80 1.57 -6.44 -6.69
CA LEU A 80 0.14 -6.35 -6.43
C LEU A 80 -0.30 -4.89 -6.57
N VAL A 81 -1.21 -4.62 -7.51
CA VAL A 81 -1.63 -3.28 -7.90
C VAL A 81 -3.14 -3.16 -7.82
N MET A 82 -3.61 -2.05 -7.23
CA MET A 82 -5.03 -1.69 -7.22
C MET A 82 -5.36 -0.85 -8.45
N GLU A 83 -6.28 -1.34 -9.26
CA GLU A 83 -6.90 -0.62 -10.38
C GLU A 83 -8.33 -0.22 -10.03
N ALA A 84 -8.99 0.52 -10.93
CA ALA A 84 -10.29 1.15 -10.68
C ALA A 84 -11.38 0.18 -10.22
N LYS A 85 -11.34 -1.05 -10.71
CA LYS A 85 -12.34 -2.09 -10.46
C LYS A 85 -11.74 -3.44 -10.13
N LYS A 86 -10.42 -3.54 -9.98
CA LYS A 86 -9.75 -4.83 -9.76
C LYS A 86 -8.47 -4.70 -8.95
N LEU A 87 -8.13 -5.78 -8.25
CA LEU A 87 -6.81 -6.02 -7.68
C LEU A 87 -6.08 -6.97 -8.62
N VAL A 88 -4.93 -6.54 -9.13
CA VAL A 88 -4.17 -7.28 -10.12
C VAL A 88 -2.82 -7.66 -9.56
N LEU A 89 -2.51 -8.96 -9.60
CA LEU A 89 -1.15 -9.46 -9.45
C LEU A 89 -0.49 -9.47 -10.82
N TYR A 90 0.47 -8.59 -11.02
CA TYR A 90 1.29 -8.54 -12.22
C TYR A 90 2.56 -9.37 -12.08
N TYR A 91 3.00 -9.93 -13.19
CA TYR A 91 4.30 -10.54 -13.39
C TYR A 91 5.10 -9.75 -14.42
N THR A 92 6.30 -9.31 -14.03
CA THR A 92 7.23 -8.57 -14.89
C THR A 92 8.37 -9.48 -15.32
N THR A 93 8.67 -9.47 -16.62
CA THR A 93 9.73 -10.26 -17.23
C THR A 93 10.50 -9.41 -18.23
N ASN A 94 11.73 -9.81 -18.55
CA ASN A 94 12.53 -9.18 -19.60
C ASN A 94 12.04 -9.49 -21.02
N LYS A 95 11.11 -10.43 -21.19
CA LYS A 95 10.56 -10.81 -22.50
C LYS A 95 9.53 -9.83 -23.05
N THR A 96 8.91 -9.02 -22.19
CA THR A 96 7.86 -8.07 -22.59
C THR A 96 8.10 -6.71 -21.96
N PRO A 97 7.83 -5.60 -22.67
CA PRO A 97 7.99 -4.26 -22.11
C PRO A 97 6.92 -3.91 -21.07
N LYS A 98 5.78 -4.61 -21.09
CA LYS A 98 4.67 -4.41 -20.14
C LYS A 98 4.55 -5.60 -19.20
N PRO A 99 4.24 -5.37 -17.91
CA PRO A 99 3.87 -6.45 -17.00
C PRO A 99 2.64 -7.21 -17.50
N ILE A 100 2.62 -8.51 -17.24
CA ILE A 100 1.54 -9.42 -17.63
C ILE A 100 0.63 -9.61 -16.41
N ALA A 101 -0.68 -9.46 -16.58
CA ALA A 101 -1.62 -9.80 -15.53
C ALA A 101 -1.59 -11.32 -15.29
N TYR A 102 -1.13 -11.71 -14.11
CA TYR A 102 -1.00 -13.11 -13.71
C TYR A 102 -2.26 -13.61 -13.00
N TYR A 103 -2.82 -12.77 -12.13
CA TYR A 103 -4.10 -13.01 -11.47
C TYR A 103 -4.84 -11.70 -11.32
N GLU A 104 -6.16 -11.71 -11.49
CA GLU A 104 -7.00 -10.54 -11.34
C GLU A 104 -8.19 -10.90 -10.45
N TYR A 105 -8.54 -9.98 -9.57
CA TYR A 105 -9.74 -10.06 -8.77
C TYR A 105 -10.58 -8.80 -9.02
N GLU A 106 -11.73 -8.96 -9.67
CA GLU A 106 -12.63 -7.83 -9.95
C GLU A 106 -13.54 -7.53 -8.76
N PHE A 107 -13.51 -6.28 -8.31
CA PHE A 107 -14.46 -5.75 -7.34
C PHE A 107 -15.68 -5.25 -8.11
N PHE A 108 -16.73 -6.08 -8.13
CA PHE A 108 -18.14 -5.84 -8.51
C PHE A 108 -18.49 -4.67 -9.45
N THR A 109 -19.44 -4.93 -10.37
CA THR A 109 -19.92 -3.99 -11.41
C THR A 109 -20.61 -2.70 -10.91
N LYS A 110 -20.90 -2.57 -9.61
CA LYS A 110 -21.57 -1.40 -9.01
C LYS A 110 -20.62 -0.30 -8.50
N ILE A 111 -19.32 -0.59 -8.38
CA ILE A 111 -18.32 0.41 -7.99
C ILE A 111 -17.91 1.18 -9.26
N THR A 112 -17.99 2.50 -9.18
CA THR A 112 -17.64 3.35 -10.33
C THR A 112 -16.14 3.57 -10.39
N GLN A 113 -15.50 3.94 -9.27
CA GLN A 113 -14.06 4.12 -9.18
C GLN A 113 -13.53 3.93 -7.75
N LEU A 114 -12.82 2.83 -7.50
CA LEU A 114 -12.15 2.59 -6.22
C LEU A 114 -11.02 3.64 -6.01
N GLN A 115 -11.09 4.41 -4.93
CA GLN A 115 -10.08 5.42 -4.58
C GLN A 115 -8.93 4.81 -3.79
N SER A 116 -9.28 3.98 -2.81
CA SER A 116 -8.33 3.27 -1.96
C SER A 116 -8.98 2.03 -1.36
N MET A 117 -8.16 1.06 -1.00
CA MET A 117 -8.54 -0.11 -0.22
C MET A 117 -7.65 -0.20 1.00
N THR A 118 -8.23 -0.08 2.20
CA THR A 118 -7.51 -0.13 3.47
C THR A 118 -7.62 -1.50 4.09
N PHE A 119 -6.50 -2.03 4.56
CA PHE A 119 -6.44 -3.30 5.25
C PHE A 119 -6.69 -3.09 6.74
N GLN A 120 -7.67 -3.76 7.32
CA GLN A 120 -8.07 -3.58 8.71
C GLN A 120 -8.08 -4.93 9.44
N ALA A 121 -7.68 -4.89 10.71
CA ALA A 121 -7.99 -5.94 11.67
C ALA A 121 -9.26 -5.52 12.40
N VAL A 122 -10.26 -6.38 12.43
CA VAL A 122 -11.54 -6.13 13.12
C VAL A 122 -11.77 -7.28 14.09
N GLU A 123 -12.29 -6.97 15.26
CA GLU A 123 -12.69 -7.98 16.24
C GLU A 123 -13.93 -8.72 15.72
N ASP A 124 -13.83 -10.03 15.59
CA ASP A 124 -14.89 -10.91 15.08
C ASP A 124 -15.65 -11.60 16.23
N SER A 125 -14.96 -11.83 17.36
CA SER A 125 -15.52 -12.25 18.66
C SER A 125 -14.50 -11.94 19.78
N ASP A 126 -14.88 -12.13 21.05
CA ASP A 126 -14.09 -11.80 22.26
C ASP A 126 -12.62 -12.28 22.29
N THR A 127 -12.19 -13.15 21.36
CA THR A 127 -10.79 -13.61 21.26
C THR A 127 -10.26 -13.73 19.82
N THR A 128 -11.04 -13.39 18.79
CA THR A 128 -10.65 -13.61 17.38
C THR A 128 -10.69 -12.33 16.57
N TRP A 129 -9.61 -12.08 15.83
CA TRP A 129 -9.52 -10.97 14.89
C TRP A 129 -9.73 -11.46 13.46
N GLY A 130 -10.68 -10.86 12.77
CA GLY A 130 -10.90 -11.02 11.33
C GLY A 130 -10.08 -10.03 10.52
N LEU A 131 -9.72 -10.43 9.29
CA LEU A 131 -9.09 -9.55 8.32
C LEU A 131 -10.16 -8.98 7.39
N HIS A 132 -10.26 -7.65 7.36
CA HIS A 132 -11.23 -6.94 6.53
C HIS A 132 -10.54 -5.97 5.57
N MET A 133 -11.15 -5.82 4.40
CA MET A 133 -10.77 -4.80 3.44
C MET A 133 -11.90 -3.76 3.38
N GLU A 134 -11.55 -2.50 3.63
CA GLU A 134 -12.48 -1.38 3.53
C GLU A 134 -12.15 -0.60 2.25
N GLY A 135 -13.09 -0.59 1.31
CA GLY A 135 -12.99 0.17 0.07
C GLY A 135 -13.58 1.56 0.23
N VAL A 136 -13.05 2.51 -0.54
CA VAL A 136 -13.64 3.86 -0.70
C VAL A 136 -13.99 4.07 -2.17
N ASP A 137 -15.25 4.35 -2.48
CA ASP A 137 -15.74 4.78 -3.80
C ASP A 137 -16.42 6.14 -3.65
N SER A 138 -15.99 7.13 -4.44
CA SER A 138 -16.61 8.46 -4.47
C SER A 138 -16.80 9.09 -3.08
N GLY A 139 -15.86 8.86 -2.16
CA GLY A 139 -15.91 9.34 -0.77
C GLY A 139 -16.75 8.49 0.19
N SER A 140 -17.44 7.47 -0.30
CA SER A 140 -18.25 6.54 0.51
C SER A 140 -17.46 5.26 0.83
N LYS A 141 -17.48 4.86 2.10
CA LYS A 141 -16.81 3.65 2.61
C LYS A 141 -17.70 2.42 2.46
N PHE A 142 -17.13 1.28 2.10
CA PHE A 142 -17.83 -0.01 2.06
C PHE A 142 -16.91 -1.16 2.49
N ASN A 143 -17.49 -2.19 3.10
CA ASN A 143 -16.74 -3.37 3.52
C ASN A 143 -16.71 -4.40 2.38
N VAL A 144 -15.52 -4.75 1.88
CA VAL A 144 -15.34 -5.71 0.79
C VAL A 144 -15.75 -7.13 1.21
N SER A 145 -15.48 -7.52 2.46
CA SER A 145 -15.68 -8.91 2.92
C SER A 145 -17.16 -9.31 2.98
N THR A 146 -18.06 -8.36 3.26
CA THR A 146 -19.52 -8.57 3.25
C THR A 146 -20.07 -8.90 1.87
N PHE A 147 -19.27 -8.70 0.82
CA PHE A 147 -19.63 -9.03 -0.56
C PHE A 147 -18.90 -10.27 -1.09
N LEU A 148 -17.86 -10.78 -0.39
CA LEU A 148 -17.13 -12.01 -0.76
C LEU A 148 -17.90 -13.30 -0.41
N SER A 149 -18.97 -13.21 0.38
CA SER A 149 -19.74 -14.35 0.87
C SER A 149 -20.99 -14.68 0.04
N ARG A 150 -21.05 -14.28 -1.23
CA ARG A 150 -22.13 -14.66 -2.15
C ARG A 150 -21.59 -15.21 -3.46
#